data_AF-A0A0D6TPW1-F1
#
_entry.id   AF-A0A0D6TPW1-F1
#
_cell.length_a   1.000
_cell.length_b   1.000
_cell.length_c   1.000
_cell.angle_alpha   90.00
_cell.angle_beta   90.00
_cell.angle_gamma   90.00
#
_symmetry.space_group_name_H-M   'P 1'
#
loop_
_entity.id
_entity.type
_entity.pdbx_description
1 polymer ?
#
loop_
_entity_poly.entity_id
_entity_poly.type
_entity_poly.pdbx_seq_one_letter_code
_entity_poly.pdbx_strand_id
1 'polypeptide(L)'
;MTAYVFKIERINNLFISHFYFIFQLIIISLFYHNLLKEKYQRKIIQISFLLCIVSLLILYLVNPSLFFEFNLFEVFITSFLLIIYSTFHLYNQLDSKREYYYINLGILIYLFGSTILFLVGNLMLSFKTELNKITWNLNACLYIVYQLFILYEWKISFSKNKKQQNEF
;
A
#
# COMPACT_ATOMS: atom_id res chain seq x y z
N MET A 1 18.91 -7.97 -0.34
CA MET A 1 20.26 -7.88 0.28
C MET A 1 20.16 -7.57 1.78
N THR A 2 19.34 -6.60 2.21
CA THR A 2 19.16 -6.21 3.62
C THR A 2 18.56 -7.29 4.53
N ALA A 3 17.53 -8.02 4.09
CA ALA A 3 16.89 -9.06 4.91
C ALA A 3 17.79 -10.28 5.20
N TYR A 4 18.74 -10.59 4.31
CA TYR A 4 19.68 -11.70 4.49
C TYR A 4 20.80 -11.34 5.47
N VAL A 5 21.27 -10.09 5.41
CA VAL A 5 22.27 -9.54 6.35
C VAL A 5 21.70 -9.47 7.78
N PHE A 6 20.46 -9.01 7.96
CA PHE A 6 19.84 -8.97 9.31
C PHE A 6 19.54 -10.35 9.90
N LYS A 7 19.29 -11.36 9.06
CA LYS A 7 19.12 -12.75 9.52
C LYS A 7 20.41 -13.34 10.10
N ILE A 8 21.57 -12.90 9.61
CA ILE A 8 22.89 -13.30 10.12
C ILE A 8 23.15 -12.65 11.50
N GLU A 9 22.66 -11.42 11.70
CA GLU A 9 22.89 -10.60 12.89
C GLU A 9 21.88 -10.84 14.05
N ARG A 10 20.85 -11.69 13.88
CA ARG A 10 19.73 -11.87 14.85
C ARG A 10 19.01 -10.56 15.25
N ILE A 11 19.12 -9.50 14.44
CA ILE A 11 18.42 -8.24 14.69
C ILE A 11 16.98 -8.41 14.20
N ASN A 12 16.02 -8.11 15.09
CA ASN A 12 14.61 -8.16 14.78
C ASN A 12 14.29 -7.09 13.71
N ASN A 13 14.04 -7.52 12.48
CA ASN A 13 13.84 -6.64 11.32
C ASN A 13 12.39 -6.12 11.20
N LEU A 14 11.56 -6.36 12.22
CA LEU A 14 10.16 -5.94 12.25
C LEU A 14 10.01 -4.41 12.15
N PHE A 15 10.95 -3.64 12.71
CA PHE A 15 10.89 -2.18 12.67
C PHE A 15 10.91 -1.62 11.23
N ILE A 16 11.51 -2.35 10.28
CA ILE A 16 11.57 -1.96 8.86
C ILE A 16 10.17 -1.91 8.24
N SER A 17 9.24 -2.69 8.79
CA SER A 17 7.86 -2.71 8.32
C SER A 17 7.16 -1.36 8.53
N HIS A 18 7.40 -0.65 9.63
CA HIS A 18 6.86 0.70 9.87
C HIS A 18 7.28 1.68 8.77
N PHE A 19 8.58 1.70 8.44
CA PHE A 19 9.09 2.53 7.36
C PHE A 19 8.45 2.17 6.03
N TYR A 20 8.26 0.88 5.76
CA TYR A 20 7.58 0.42 4.55
C TYR A 20 6.14 0.94 4.45
N PHE A 21 5.32 0.78 5.49
CA PHE A 21 3.92 1.19 5.47
C PHE A 21 3.76 2.71 5.42
N ILE A 22 4.57 3.46 6.17
CA ILE A 22 4.57 4.94 6.10
C ILE A 22 5.01 5.43 4.73
N PHE A 23 6.07 4.87 4.16
CA PHE A 23 6.54 5.25 2.83
C PHE A 23 5.50 4.93 1.76
N GLN A 24 4.88 3.76 1.83
CA GLN A 24 3.79 3.36 0.96
C GLN A 24 2.59 4.32 1.07
N LEU A 25 2.21 4.69 2.30
CA LEU A 25 1.16 5.69 2.55
C LEU A 25 1.49 7.02 1.88
N ILE A 26 2.70 7.54 2.05
CA ILE A 26 3.13 8.83 1.48
C ILE A 26 3.04 8.82 -0.04
N ILE A 27 3.69 7.84 -0.69
CA ILE A 27 3.74 7.77 -2.16
C ILE A 27 2.34 7.64 -2.75
N ILE A 28 1.54 6.71 -2.23
CA ILE A 28 0.24 6.41 -2.81
C ILE A 28 -0.75 7.55 -2.53
N SER A 29 -0.66 8.21 -1.36
CA SER A 29 -1.47 9.40 -1.07
C SER A 29 -1.14 10.55 -2.02
N LEU A 30 0.15 10.80 -2.30
CA LEU A 30 0.58 11.80 -3.29
C LEU A 30 0.09 11.45 -4.70
N PHE A 31 0.17 10.18 -5.08
CA PHE A 31 -0.35 9.68 -6.35
C PHE A 31 -1.85 10.01 -6.51
N TYR A 32 -2.69 9.63 -5.53
CA TYR A 32 -4.13 9.93 -5.61
C TYR A 32 -4.45 11.42 -5.47
N HIS A 33 -3.68 12.17 -4.69
CA HIS A 33 -3.88 13.62 -4.58
C HIS A 33 -3.70 14.34 -5.92
N ASN A 34 -2.77 13.86 -6.74
CA ASN A 34 -2.52 14.40 -8.08
C ASN A 34 -3.49 13.84 -9.12
N LEU A 35 -3.98 12.61 -8.92
CA LEU A 35 -4.84 11.92 -9.88
C LEU A 35 -6.32 12.31 -9.76
N LEU A 36 -6.84 12.51 -8.54
CA LEU A 36 -8.23 12.89 -8.32
C LEU A 36 -8.44 14.36 -8.66
N LYS A 37 -9.41 14.65 -9.54
CA LYS A 37 -9.72 16.01 -10.01
C LYS A 37 -10.67 16.77 -9.05
N GLU A 38 -11.52 16.03 -8.35
CA GLU A 38 -12.52 16.59 -7.43
C GLU A 38 -11.88 17.22 -6.18
N LYS A 39 -12.17 18.50 -5.95
CA LYS A 39 -11.58 19.29 -4.84
C LYS A 39 -11.90 18.67 -3.47
N TYR A 40 -13.11 18.17 -3.29
CA TYR A 40 -13.54 17.53 -2.04
C TYR A 40 -12.72 16.27 -1.73
N GLN A 41 -12.53 15.38 -2.71
CA GLN A 41 -11.76 14.14 -2.53
C GLN A 41 -10.29 14.44 -2.22
N ARG A 42 -9.68 15.41 -2.91
CA ARG A 42 -8.30 15.85 -2.62
C ARG A 42 -8.15 16.39 -1.20
N LYS A 43 -9.15 17.13 -0.71
CA LYS A 43 -9.18 17.66 0.66
C LYS A 43 -9.32 16.53 1.69
N ILE A 44 -10.16 15.52 1.42
CA ILE A 44 -10.24 14.31 2.26
C ILE A 44 -8.87 13.64 2.33
N ILE A 45 -8.20 13.42 1.19
CA ILE A 45 -6.86 12.82 1.17
C ILE A 45 -5.92 13.58 2.10
N GLN A 46 -5.81 14.90 1.95
CA GLN A 46 -4.89 15.71 2.76
C GLN A 46 -5.19 15.61 4.26
N ILE A 47 -6.46 15.80 4.66
CA ILE A 47 -6.86 15.80 6.07
C ILE A 47 -6.65 14.42 6.68
N SER A 48 -7.10 13.37 5.99
CA SER A 48 -7.01 12.00 6.52
C SER A 48 -5.59 11.47 6.53
N PHE A 49 -4.76 11.81 5.53
CA PHE A 49 -3.32 11.53 5.54
C PHE A 49 -2.64 12.18 6.74
N LEU A 50 -2.88 13.48 6.97
CA LEU A 50 -2.30 14.21 8.10
C LEU A 50 -2.75 13.61 9.43
N LEU A 51 -4.04 13.30 9.57
CA LEU A 51 -4.61 12.71 10.78
C LEU A 51 -4.02 11.31 11.05
N CYS A 52 -3.80 10.50 10.01
CA CYS A 52 -3.17 9.20 10.13
C CYS A 52 -1.70 9.29 10.58
N ILE A 53 -0.91 10.20 10.01
CA ILE A 53 0.48 10.40 10.45
C ILE A 53 0.54 10.90 11.90
N VAL A 54 -0.31 11.86 12.26
CA VAL A 54 -0.37 12.38 13.64
C VAL A 54 -0.80 11.29 14.62
N SER A 55 -1.79 10.47 14.29
CA SER A 55 -2.24 9.39 15.17
C SER A 55 -1.16 8.33 15.38
N LEU A 56 -0.42 7.96 14.33
CA LEU A 56 0.72 7.03 14.44
C LEU A 56 1.87 7.63 15.26
N LEU A 57 2.19 8.92 15.07
CA LEU A 57 3.20 9.61 15.87
C LEU A 57 2.85 9.60 17.35
N ILE A 58 1.60 9.95 17.70
CA ILE A 58 1.12 9.91 19.08
C ILE A 58 1.20 8.49 19.64
N LEU A 59 0.81 7.48 18.85
CA LEU A 59 0.86 6.07 19.26
C LEU A 59 2.28 5.65 19.65
N TYR A 60 3.29 6.00 18.84
CA TYR A 60 4.69 5.65 19.11
C TYR A 60 5.33 6.50 20.22
N LEU A 61 4.87 7.73 20.44
CA LEU A 61 5.31 8.55 21.58
C LEU A 61 4.78 8.03 22.92
N VAL A 62 3.52 7.58 22.94
CA VAL A 62 2.89 7.04 24.16
C VAL A 62 3.40 5.64 24.48
N ASN A 63 3.57 4.79 23.45
CA ASN A 63 4.03 3.41 23.62
C ASN A 63 5.22 3.10 22.70
N PRO A 64 6.45 3.50 23.06
CA PRO A 64 7.63 3.29 22.23
C PRO A 64 7.96 1.82 21.96
N SER A 65 7.51 0.89 22.82
CA SER A 65 7.70 -0.55 22.62
C SER A 65 7.06 -1.05 21.31
N LEU A 66 5.95 -0.44 20.89
CA LEU A 66 5.24 -0.82 19.65
C LEU A 66 6.07 -0.58 18.39
N PHE A 67 7.11 0.27 18.45
CA PHE A 67 8.00 0.53 17.33
C PHE A 67 8.98 -0.62 17.06
N PHE A 68 9.19 -1.49 18.05
CA PHE A 68 10.05 -2.67 17.91
C PHE A 68 9.26 -3.94 17.61
N GLU A 69 7.93 -3.84 17.53
CA GLU A 69 7.01 -4.94 17.30
C GLU A 69 6.24 -4.74 15.98
N PHE A 70 5.63 -5.80 15.47
CA PHE A 70 4.80 -5.69 14.28
C PHE A 70 3.44 -5.06 14.61
N ASN A 71 3.27 -3.79 14.26
CA ASN A 71 2.07 -3.03 14.61
C ASN A 71 0.94 -3.20 13.58
N LEU A 72 0.00 -4.11 13.87
CA LEU A 72 -1.14 -4.37 12.97
C LEU A 72 -2.11 -3.22 12.85
N PHE A 73 -2.22 -2.39 13.89
CA PHE A 73 -3.06 -1.21 13.83
C PHE A 73 -2.54 -0.24 12.77
N GLU A 74 -1.21 -0.06 12.68
CA GLU A 74 -0.59 0.72 11.61
C GLU A 74 -0.88 0.12 10.24
N VAL A 75 -0.68 -1.19 10.06
CA VAL A 75 -0.96 -1.87 8.79
C VAL A 75 -2.39 -1.63 8.36
N PHE A 76 -3.34 -1.78 9.28
CA PHE A 76 -4.75 -1.62 9.01
C PHE A 76 -5.12 -0.18 8.65
N ILE A 77 -4.76 0.80 9.48
CA ILE A 77 -5.18 2.19 9.27
C ILE A 77 -4.57 2.79 8.00
N THR A 78 -3.29 2.49 7.72
CA THR A 78 -2.62 2.97 6.50
C THR A 78 -3.23 2.35 5.26
N SER A 79 -3.44 1.04 5.24
CA SER A 79 -3.99 0.32 4.08
C SER A 79 -5.46 0.66 3.85
N PHE A 80 -6.26 0.74 4.91
CA PHE A 80 -7.67 1.12 4.84
C PHE A 80 -7.84 2.50 4.21
N LEU A 81 -6.99 3.45 4.58
CA LEU A 81 -7.05 4.79 4.04
C LEU A 81 -6.72 4.82 2.54
N LEU A 82 -5.69 4.10 2.12
CA LEU A 82 -5.32 4.00 0.71
C LEU A 82 -6.38 3.25 -0.13
N ILE A 83 -7.06 2.26 0.46
CA ILE A 83 -8.21 1.58 -0.16
C ILE A 83 -9.35 2.56 -0.43
N ILE A 84 -9.65 3.47 0.51
CA ILE A 84 -10.67 4.51 0.29
C ILE A 84 -10.26 5.40 -0.89
N TYR A 85 -9.00 5.82 -0.98
CA TYR A 85 -8.53 6.67 -2.07
C TYR A 85 -8.61 5.96 -3.43
N SER A 86 -8.20 4.69 -3.47
CA SER A 86 -8.31 3.84 -4.66
C SER A 86 -9.76 3.67 -5.11
N THR A 87 -10.68 3.56 -4.14
CA THR A 87 -12.12 3.46 -4.40
C THR A 87 -12.69 4.78 -4.95
N PHE A 88 -12.27 5.93 -4.45
CA PHE A 88 -12.62 7.22 -5.07
C PHE A 88 -12.18 7.31 -6.52
N HIS A 89 -10.98 6.82 -6.84
CA HIS A 89 -10.52 6.79 -8.22
C HIS A 89 -11.36 5.85 -9.10
N LEU A 90 -11.70 4.66 -8.60
CA LEU A 90 -12.62 3.75 -9.31
C LEU A 90 -13.97 4.41 -9.58
N TYR A 91 -14.54 5.09 -8.58
CA TYR A 91 -15.82 5.77 -8.70
C TYR A 91 -15.78 6.86 -9.78
N ASN A 92 -14.77 7.73 -9.75
CA ASN A 92 -14.62 8.78 -10.76
C ASN A 92 -14.43 8.24 -12.19
N GLN A 93 -13.89 7.03 -12.32
CA GLN A 93 -13.67 6.38 -13.61
C GLN A 93 -14.92 5.71 -14.20
N LEU A 94 -16.01 5.57 -13.43
CA LEU A 94 -17.26 5.03 -13.97
C LEU A 94 -17.81 5.94 -15.08
N ASP A 95 -17.66 7.25 -14.92
CA ASP A 95 -18.21 8.27 -15.82
C ASP A 95 -17.16 8.90 -16.75
N SER A 96 -15.88 8.50 -16.66
CA SER A 96 -14.76 9.19 -17.33
C SER A 96 -13.72 8.27 -17.98
N LYS A 97 -12.71 8.86 -18.65
CA LYS A 97 -11.62 8.11 -19.28
C LYS A 97 -10.84 7.31 -18.23
N ARG A 98 -10.53 6.05 -18.55
CA ARG A 98 -9.78 5.11 -17.70
C ARG A 98 -8.29 5.45 -17.59
N GLU A 99 -7.97 6.58 -16.95
CA GLU A 99 -6.59 7.02 -16.66
C GLU A 99 -5.99 6.18 -15.51
N TYR A 100 -4.91 5.44 -15.77
CA TYR A 100 -4.20 4.63 -14.76
C TYR A 100 -5.05 3.53 -14.08
N TYR A 101 -5.99 2.95 -14.83
CA TYR A 101 -6.95 1.97 -14.31
C TYR A 101 -6.29 0.68 -13.77
N TYR A 102 -5.31 0.13 -14.48
CA TYR A 102 -4.65 -1.11 -14.08
C TYR A 102 -3.74 -0.88 -12.87
N ILE A 103 -3.06 0.28 -12.77
CA ILE A 103 -2.32 0.66 -11.56
C ILE A 103 -3.28 0.69 -10.36
N ASN A 104 -4.44 1.35 -10.51
CA ASN A 104 -5.42 1.46 -9.43
C ASN A 104 -5.96 0.08 -8.98
N LEU A 105 -6.26 -0.81 -9.93
CA LEU A 105 -6.65 -2.19 -9.60
C LEU A 105 -5.54 -2.96 -8.87
N GLY A 106 -4.29 -2.83 -9.34
CA GLY A 106 -3.15 -3.44 -8.68
C GLY A 106 -2.99 -2.97 -7.24
N ILE A 107 -3.11 -1.66 -6.99
CA ILE A 107 -3.08 -1.07 -5.64
C ILE A 107 -4.19 -1.68 -4.78
N LEU A 108 -5.43 -1.72 -5.29
CA LEU A 108 -6.58 -2.20 -4.53
C LEU A 108 -6.46 -3.68 -4.17
N ILE A 109 -6.13 -4.54 -5.15
CA ILE A 109 -5.94 -5.98 -4.94
C ILE A 109 -4.82 -6.24 -3.92
N TYR A 110 -3.70 -5.53 -4.05
CA TYR A 110 -2.56 -5.68 -3.15
C TYR A 110 -2.91 -5.27 -1.72
N LEU A 111 -3.48 -4.07 -1.54
CA LEU A 111 -3.81 -3.53 -0.22
C LEU A 111 -4.86 -4.38 0.49
N PHE A 112 -5.94 -4.75 -0.20
CA PHE A 112 -6.95 -5.63 0.40
C PHE A 112 -6.35 -6.99 0.78
N GLY A 113 -5.67 -7.64 -0.16
CA GLY A 113 -5.12 -8.98 0.06
C GLY A 113 -4.07 -9.00 1.17
N SER A 114 -3.12 -8.06 1.15
CA SER A 114 -2.07 -7.97 2.17
C SER A 114 -2.63 -7.63 3.56
N THR A 115 -3.59 -6.71 3.65
CA THR A 115 -4.23 -6.35 4.94
C THR A 115 -4.95 -7.55 5.55
N ILE A 116 -5.75 -8.28 4.75
CA ILE A 116 -6.43 -9.50 5.21
C ILE A 116 -5.40 -10.55 5.64
N LEU A 117 -4.35 -10.76 4.86
CA LEU A 117 -3.28 -11.70 5.19
C LEU A 117 -2.59 -11.37 6.50
N PHE A 118 -2.30 -10.09 6.78
CA PHE A 118 -1.68 -9.67 8.02
C PHE A 118 -2.62 -9.79 9.23
N LEU A 119 -3.90 -9.42 9.08
CA LEU A 119 -4.91 -9.59 10.12
C LEU A 119 -5.10 -11.07 10.49
N VAL A 120 -5.34 -11.92 9.49
CA VAL A 120 -5.51 -13.37 9.68
C VAL A 120 -4.23 -14.01 10.18
N GLY A 121 -3.08 -13.62 9.62
CA GLY A 121 -1.77 -14.10 10.02
C GLY A 121 -1.53 -13.86 11.50
N ASN A 122 -1.85 -12.67 12.01
CA ASN A 122 -1.70 -12.39 13.44
C ASN A 122 -2.66 -13.16 14.34
N LEU A 123 -3.93 -13.27 13.97
CA LEU A 123 -4.89 -14.09 14.73
C LEU A 123 -4.42 -15.54 14.84
N MET A 124 -3.78 -16.05 13.78
CA MET A 124 -3.32 -17.43 13.68
C MET A 124 -1.94 -17.69 14.31
N LEU A 125 -1.13 -16.64 14.55
CA LEU A 125 0.16 -16.76 15.25
C LEU A 125 -0.02 -17.27 16.69
N SER A 126 -1.15 -16.97 17.33
CA SER A 126 -1.54 -17.54 18.62
C SER A 126 -1.71 -19.06 18.59
N PHE A 127 -1.82 -19.67 17.40
CA PHE A 127 -2.12 -21.10 17.24
C PHE A 127 -0.96 -21.90 16.63
N LYS A 128 -0.21 -21.40 15.63
CA LYS A 128 0.94 -22.12 15.02
C LYS A 128 1.98 -21.19 14.33
N THR A 129 3.26 -21.46 14.53
CA THR A 129 4.40 -20.71 13.96
C THR A 129 4.64 -20.93 12.45
N GLU A 130 4.22 -22.07 11.88
CA GLU A 130 4.41 -22.36 10.45
C GLU A 130 3.57 -21.47 9.52
N LEU A 131 2.44 -20.97 10.03
CA LEU A 131 1.52 -20.11 9.27
C LEU A 131 2.13 -18.74 8.98
N ASN A 132 3.08 -18.28 9.82
CA ASN A 132 3.80 -17.03 9.57
C ASN A 132 4.48 -17.06 8.19
N LYS A 133 5.18 -18.16 7.86
CA LYS A 133 5.88 -18.30 6.57
C LYS A 133 4.91 -18.24 5.39
N ILE A 134 3.72 -18.82 5.54
CA ILE A 134 2.68 -18.81 4.50
C ILE A 134 2.17 -17.38 4.28
N THR A 135 1.88 -16.63 5.36
CA THR A 135 1.45 -15.22 5.28
C THR A 135 2.48 -14.37 4.51
N TRP A 136 3.77 -14.49 4.85
CA TRP A 136 4.83 -13.75 4.16
C TRP A 136 4.97 -14.14 2.69
N ASN A 137 4.90 -15.43 2.37
CA ASN A 137 4.99 -15.92 0.99
C ASN A 137 3.80 -15.46 0.13
N LEU A 138 2.59 -15.50 0.69
CA LEU A 138 1.39 -15.00 0.01
C LEU A 138 1.45 -13.48 -0.20
N ASN A 139 1.91 -12.72 0.79
CA ASN A 139 2.11 -11.29 0.63
C ASN A 139 3.15 -10.97 -0.46
N ALA A 140 4.24 -11.72 -0.54
CA ALA A 140 5.23 -11.58 -1.62
C ALA A 140 4.62 -11.91 -2.99
N CYS A 141 3.77 -12.94 -3.08
CA CYS A 141 3.04 -13.26 -4.31
C CYS A 141 2.11 -12.11 -4.73
N LEU A 142 1.32 -11.56 -3.79
CA LEU A 142 0.46 -10.40 -4.06
C LEU A 142 1.28 -9.18 -4.53
N TYR A 143 2.45 -8.96 -3.95
CA TYR A 143 3.34 -7.88 -4.37
C TYR A 143 3.85 -8.08 -5.81
N ILE A 144 4.17 -9.31 -6.22
CA ILE A 144 4.53 -9.59 -7.62
C ILE A 144 3.36 -9.28 -8.55
N VAL A 145 2.15 -9.72 -8.20
CA VAL A 145 0.93 -9.41 -8.97
C VAL A 145 0.74 -7.90 -9.10
N TYR A 146 0.91 -7.15 -8.01
CA TYR A 146 0.86 -5.69 -8.01
C TYR A 146 1.85 -5.06 -9.00
N GLN A 147 3.10 -5.52 -9.01
CA GLN A 147 4.11 -5.03 -9.96
C GLN A 147 3.75 -5.34 -11.42
N LEU A 148 3.14 -6.50 -11.70
CA LEU A 148 2.67 -6.84 -13.04
C LEU A 148 1.59 -5.86 -13.53
N PHE A 149 0.66 -5.44 -12.66
CA PHE A 149 -0.34 -4.42 -13.00
C PHE A 149 0.31 -3.07 -13.37
N ILE A 150 1.33 -2.64 -12.62
CA ILE A 150 2.08 -1.41 -12.92
C ILE A 150 2.77 -1.51 -14.28
N LEU A 151 3.50 -2.61 -14.52
CA LEU A 151 4.21 -2.84 -15.78
C LEU A 151 3.25 -2.88 -16.97
N TYR A 152 2.07 -3.48 -16.79
CA TYR A 152 1.06 -3.56 -17.82
C TYR A 152 0.47 -2.19 -18.17
N GLU A 153 0.11 -1.36 -17.17
CA GLU A 153 -0.34 0.01 -17.41
C GLU A 153 0.73 0.84 -18.13
N TRP A 154 2.00 0.69 -17.72
CA TRP A 154 3.11 1.41 -18.34
C TRP A 154 3.27 1.04 -19.81
N LYS A 155 3.20 -0.25 -20.15
CA LYS A 155 3.24 -0.74 -21.53
C LYS A 155 2.09 -0.17 -22.37
N ILE A 156 0.87 -0.13 -21.83
CA ILE A 156 -0.30 0.44 -22.52
C ILE A 156 -0.12 1.94 -22.75
N SER A 157 0.27 2.67 -21.70
CA SER A 157 0.42 4.12 -21.75
C SER A 157 1.51 4.54 -22.75
N PHE A 158 2.64 3.83 -22.78
CA PHE A 158 3.72 4.08 -23.73
C PHE A 158 3.31 3.77 -25.19
N SER A 159 2.53 2.70 -25.41
CA SER A 159 2.00 2.35 -26.74
C SER A 159 1.04 3.42 -27.28
N LYS A 160 0.20 4.01 -26.41
CA LYS A 160 -0.69 5.11 -26.79
C LYS A 160 0.08 6.36 -27.21
N ASN A 161 1.13 6.72 -26.48
CA ASN A 161 1.96 7.89 -26.80
C ASN A 161 2.67 7.77 -28.16
N LYS A 162 3.12 6.56 -28.55
CA LYS A 162 3.71 6.32 -29.87
C LYS A 162 2.72 6.50 -31.03
N LYS A 163 1.46 6.09 -30.85
CA LYS A 163 0.44 6.29 -31.89
C LYS A 163 0.14 7.77 -32.13
N GLN A 164 0.07 8.57 -31.07
CA GLN A 164 -0.15 10.02 -31.18
C GLN A 164 1.02 10.76 -31.83
N GLN A 165 2.26 10.28 -31.69
CA GLN A 165 3.43 10.86 -32.34
C GLN A 165 3.56 10.52 -33.83
N ASN A 166 2.90 9.44 -34.30
CA ASN A 166 2.92 9.02 -35.71
C ASN A 166 1.77 9.64 -36.54
N GLU A 167 0.90 10.43 -35.92
CA GLU A 167 -0.22 11.14 -36.56
C GLU A 167 0.09 12.64 -36.80
N PHE A 168 1.33 13.07 -36.54
CA PHE A 168 1.89 14.39 -36.91
C PHE A 168 3.07 14.20 -37.87
#